data_AF-A0A953PWB4-F1
#
_entry.id   AF-A0A953PWB4-F1
#
_cell.length_a   1.000
_cell.length_b   1.000
_cell.length_c   1.000
_cell.angle_alpha   90.00
_cell.angle_beta   90.00
_cell.angle_gamma   90.00
#
_symmetry.space_group_name_H-M   'P 1'
#
loop_
_entity.id
_entity.type
_entity.pdbx_description
1 polymer ?
#
loop_
_entity_poly.entity_id
_entity_poly.type
_entity_poly.pdbx_seq_one_letter_code
_entity_poly.pdbx_strand_id
1 'polypeptide(L)'
;MVRRALLLTLVVATAASAQPAGRRATNLAAILAYPGFYFGRALLVVGTVSDKNGEFRVADDEESIPLLFKGNPPDGLDELRGEFWDLGRMKPDDIRLNTYDLRTVFHLDPDAAWPRPGEVTAFVATSVTGATLPQAPSIRAIVLHPFRYVDQKVTITGQFSGRNLLGDLPAAPGKSRYDFVLRSADAAIWVINMRPRLKDTSGKDIELGLDARIDTGRWLEVRGTVQHARGLQWLDADAGSLKFSKPPTETVTEEEPVRVPAGPPPEVIFSAPTDDESDVSLNTTVRIQFSRDLDQKTLKDHIRPHYLQAQSVERGEPDTPAVEFTFQYIPATRVIELKFTKPLERFRTLKVDLIEGILGTDGQPLKPWTLTFALGGS
;
A
#
# COMPACT_ATOMS: atom_id res chain seq x y z
N MET A 1 25.98 -15.57 -58.66
CA MET A 1 25.33 -14.58 -57.77
C MET A 1 24.63 -15.33 -56.65
N VAL A 2 25.16 -15.30 -55.42
CA VAL A 2 24.50 -15.88 -54.24
C VAL A 2 24.62 -14.87 -53.10
N ARG A 3 23.48 -14.33 -52.67
CA ARG A 3 23.35 -13.40 -51.54
C ARG A 3 23.44 -14.19 -50.24
N ARG A 4 24.37 -13.82 -49.35
CA ARG A 4 24.39 -14.25 -47.95
C ARG A 4 23.81 -13.13 -47.10
N ALA A 5 22.68 -13.39 -46.46
CA ALA A 5 22.11 -12.51 -45.44
C ALA A 5 22.64 -12.96 -44.07
N LEU A 6 23.23 -12.03 -43.32
CA LEU A 6 23.71 -12.23 -41.95
C LEU A 6 22.62 -11.68 -41.01
N LEU A 7 21.97 -12.54 -40.22
CA LEU A 7 21.07 -12.12 -39.14
C LEU A 7 21.89 -11.97 -37.86
N LEU A 8 21.99 -10.74 -37.34
CA LEU A 8 22.48 -10.49 -35.98
C LEU A 8 21.36 -10.77 -34.99
N THR A 9 21.56 -11.75 -34.10
CA THR A 9 20.66 -12.02 -32.97
C THR A 9 21.13 -11.21 -31.76
N LEU A 10 20.35 -10.21 -31.37
CA LEU A 10 20.60 -9.41 -30.17
C LEU A 10 20.11 -10.20 -28.95
N VAL A 11 21.04 -10.70 -28.13
CA VAL A 11 20.73 -11.31 -26.83
C VAL A 11 20.50 -10.17 -25.83
N VAL A 12 19.24 -9.92 -25.49
CA VAL A 12 18.90 -9.03 -24.37
C VAL A 12 19.14 -9.83 -23.09
N ALA A 13 20.19 -9.48 -22.35
CA ALA A 13 20.40 -9.97 -20.99
C ALA A 13 19.32 -9.35 -20.09
N THR A 14 18.34 -10.15 -19.70
CA THR A 14 17.43 -9.78 -18.61
C THR A 14 18.24 -9.73 -17.32
N ALA A 15 18.42 -8.52 -16.78
CA ALA A 15 18.85 -8.38 -15.41
C ALA A 15 17.80 -9.10 -14.54
N ALA A 16 18.18 -10.25 -13.99
CA ALA A 16 17.44 -10.88 -12.92
C ALA A 16 17.45 -9.91 -11.76
N SER A 17 16.39 -9.12 -11.60
CA SER A 17 16.11 -8.50 -10.32
C SER A 17 15.97 -9.66 -9.33
N ALA A 18 16.92 -9.77 -8.41
CA ALA A 18 16.71 -10.58 -7.22
C ALA A 18 15.39 -10.08 -6.61
N GLN A 19 14.36 -10.94 -6.62
CA GLN A 19 13.10 -10.60 -5.98
C GLN A 19 13.45 -10.19 -4.55
N PRO A 20 12.99 -9.02 -4.07
CA PRO A 20 13.23 -8.64 -2.69
C PRO A 20 12.78 -9.80 -1.81
N ALA A 21 13.64 -10.21 -0.86
CA ALA A 21 13.35 -11.34 0.02
C ALA A 21 11.93 -11.15 0.57
N GLY A 22 11.05 -12.11 0.26
CA GLY A 22 9.63 -11.99 0.61
C GLY A 22 9.49 -11.82 2.11
N ARG A 23 8.90 -10.70 2.53
CA ARG A 23 8.56 -10.43 3.93
C ARG A 23 7.74 -11.59 4.48
N ARG A 24 7.90 -11.92 5.76
CA ARG A 24 7.16 -12.98 6.44
C ARG A 24 6.38 -12.45 7.64
N ALA A 25 5.07 -12.63 7.63
CA ALA A 25 4.22 -12.42 8.80
C ALA A 25 4.45 -13.52 9.84
N THR A 26 4.68 -13.13 11.08
CA THR A 26 4.90 -14.02 12.23
C THR A 26 4.52 -13.29 13.54
N ASN A 27 4.59 -13.99 14.67
CA ASN A 27 4.43 -13.40 16.01
C ASN A 27 5.75 -13.48 16.82
N LEU A 28 5.81 -12.80 17.97
CA LEU A 28 7.03 -12.72 18.79
C LEU A 28 7.40 -14.08 19.38
N ALA A 29 6.41 -14.84 19.86
CA ALA A 29 6.64 -16.18 20.39
C ALA A 29 7.29 -17.13 19.37
N ALA A 30 6.89 -17.09 18.09
CA ALA A 30 7.52 -17.88 17.03
C ALA A 30 8.95 -17.44 16.75
N ILE A 31 9.24 -16.13 16.81
CA ILE A 31 10.59 -15.59 16.63
C ILE A 31 11.51 -16.14 17.73
N LEU A 32 11.08 -16.10 18.98
CA LEU A 32 11.86 -16.54 20.14
C LEU A 32 11.99 -18.07 20.21
N ALA A 33 10.98 -18.82 19.77
CA ALA A 33 11.04 -20.27 19.71
C ALA A 33 11.92 -20.80 18.54
N TYR A 34 12.04 -20.02 17.46
CA TYR A 34 12.79 -20.42 16.25
C TYR A 34 13.75 -19.33 15.75
N PRO A 35 14.67 -18.83 16.59
CA PRO A 35 15.49 -17.65 16.27
C PRO A 35 16.39 -17.89 15.06
N GLY A 36 16.93 -19.10 14.91
CA GLY A 36 17.75 -19.45 13.74
C GLY A 36 16.98 -19.47 12.42
N PHE A 37 15.67 -19.69 12.45
CA PHE A 37 14.84 -19.62 11.25
C PHE A 37 14.55 -18.17 10.86
N TYR A 38 14.24 -17.31 11.85
CA TYR A 38 13.81 -15.93 11.61
C TYR A 38 14.95 -14.90 11.55
N PHE A 39 16.15 -15.25 12.02
CA PHE A 39 17.31 -14.39 12.00
C PHE A 39 17.61 -13.81 10.61
N GLY A 40 17.74 -12.49 10.53
CA GLY A 40 18.08 -11.77 9.30
C GLY A 40 17.04 -11.84 8.19
N ARG A 41 15.80 -12.29 8.49
CA ARG A 41 14.69 -12.27 7.53
C ARG A 41 13.89 -10.98 7.69
N ALA A 42 13.34 -10.49 6.58
CA ALA A 42 12.33 -9.43 6.61
C ALA A 42 11.04 -9.97 7.22
N LEU A 43 10.62 -9.40 8.33
CA LEU A 43 9.47 -9.83 9.12
C LEU A 43 8.40 -8.75 9.21
N LEU A 44 7.20 -9.24 9.45
CA LEU A 44 6.08 -8.46 9.93
C LEU A 44 5.57 -9.09 11.22
N VAL A 45 5.46 -8.28 12.27
CA VAL A 45 4.89 -8.68 13.56
C VAL A 45 3.88 -7.65 14.04
N VAL A 46 3.01 -8.06 14.94
CA VAL A 46 2.10 -7.16 15.65
C VAL A 46 2.39 -7.26 17.14
N GLY A 47 2.41 -6.11 17.82
CA GLY A 47 2.59 -6.03 19.26
C GLY A 47 2.43 -4.59 19.75
N THR A 48 2.34 -4.41 21.06
CA THR A 48 2.33 -3.08 21.68
C THR A 48 3.75 -2.60 21.87
N VAL A 49 4.06 -1.41 21.36
CA VAL A 49 5.34 -0.76 21.61
C VAL A 49 5.27 0.04 22.91
N SER A 50 6.23 -0.17 23.80
CA SER A 50 6.38 0.59 25.03
C SER A 50 7.77 1.19 25.10
N ASP A 51 7.87 2.41 25.64
CA ASP A 51 9.13 3.03 26.02
C ASP A 51 9.39 2.76 27.51
N LYS A 52 10.53 2.11 27.79
CA LYS A 52 11.03 1.96 29.16
C LYS A 52 12.40 2.64 29.24
N ASN A 53 12.45 3.81 29.88
CA ASN A 53 13.70 4.56 30.11
C ASN A 53 14.47 4.93 28.82
N GLY A 54 13.78 5.20 27.71
CA GLY A 54 14.39 5.51 26.41
C GLY A 54 14.68 4.28 25.55
N GLU A 55 14.30 3.09 26.01
CA GLU A 55 14.41 1.84 25.24
C GLU A 55 13.03 1.36 24.82
N PHE A 56 12.83 1.28 23.51
CA PHE A 56 11.61 0.69 22.99
C PHE A 56 11.62 -0.83 23.16
N ARG A 57 10.48 -1.38 23.51
CA ARG A 57 10.20 -2.82 23.50
C ARG A 57 8.89 -3.06 22.77
N VAL A 58 8.87 -4.09 21.94
CA VAL A 58 7.63 -4.64 21.39
C VAL A 58 7.23 -5.84 22.24
N ALA A 59 5.97 -5.89 22.66
CA ALA A 59 5.43 -6.98 23.45
C ALA A 59 4.10 -7.49 22.89
N ASP A 60 3.85 -8.77 23.07
CA ASP A 60 2.51 -9.36 23.06
C ASP A 60 2.18 -9.84 24.48
N ASP A 61 1.10 -10.60 24.67
CA ASP A 61 0.65 -11.03 25.99
C ASP A 61 1.64 -11.97 26.70
N GLU A 62 2.55 -12.63 25.96
CA GLU A 62 3.44 -13.66 26.49
C GLU A 62 4.91 -13.23 26.46
N GLU A 63 5.31 -12.49 25.44
CA GLU A 63 6.71 -12.27 25.10
C GLU A 63 7.03 -10.79 24.84
N SER A 64 8.30 -10.41 25.05
CA SER A 64 8.77 -9.08 24.65
C SER A 64 10.18 -9.10 24.12
N ILE A 65 10.44 -8.31 23.08
CA ILE A 65 11.75 -8.20 22.43
C ILE A 65 12.18 -6.72 22.44
N PRO A 66 13.46 -6.41 22.70
CA PRO A 66 14.01 -5.08 22.47
C PRO A 66 13.73 -4.60 21.04
N LEU A 67 13.25 -3.37 20.90
CA LEU A 67 12.91 -2.77 19.61
C LEU A 67 13.90 -1.65 19.28
N LEU A 68 14.61 -1.79 18.16
CA LEU A 68 15.42 -0.72 17.61
C LEU A 68 14.61 -0.01 16.53
N PHE A 69 14.10 1.18 16.86
CA PHE A 69 13.30 1.98 15.96
C PHE A 69 13.70 3.47 16.07
N LYS A 70 13.88 4.12 14.92
CA LYS A 70 14.13 5.56 14.83
C LYS A 70 12.83 6.26 14.44
N GLY A 71 12.05 6.65 15.44
CA GLY A 71 10.79 7.34 15.24
C GLY A 71 9.95 7.35 16.52
N ASN A 72 8.73 7.87 16.41
CA ASN A 72 7.75 7.83 17.48
C ASN A 72 6.72 6.74 17.15
N PRO A 73 6.64 5.64 17.92
CA PRO A 73 5.60 4.66 17.71
C PRO A 73 4.21 5.28 18.00
N PRO A 74 3.15 4.83 17.31
CA PRO A 74 1.78 5.16 17.68
C PRO A 74 1.44 4.65 19.09
N ASP A 75 0.33 5.15 19.64
CA ASP A 75 -0.25 4.56 20.84
C ASP A 75 -1.03 3.28 20.49
N GLY A 76 -0.87 2.24 21.31
CA GLY A 76 -1.71 1.04 21.28
C GLY A 76 -1.05 -0.18 20.65
N LEU A 77 -1.77 -0.84 19.74
CA LEU A 77 -1.30 -2.05 19.06
C LEU A 77 -0.70 -1.65 17.71
N ASP A 78 0.53 -2.09 17.44
CA ASP A 78 1.30 -1.68 16.27
C ASP A 78 1.62 -2.84 15.34
N GLU A 79 1.65 -2.56 14.04
CA GLU A 79 2.25 -3.40 13.00
C GLU A 79 3.70 -2.93 12.78
N LEU A 80 4.66 -3.83 13.05
CA LEU A 80 6.09 -3.56 12.91
C LEU A 80 6.66 -4.31 11.71
N ARG A 81 7.39 -3.60 10.86
CA ARG A 81 8.15 -4.17 9.74
C ARG A 81 9.62 -4.00 10.03
N GLY A 82 10.41 -5.05 9.83
CA GLY A 82 11.82 -5.01 10.16
C GLY A 82 12.50 -6.37 10.04
N GLU A 83 13.60 -6.53 10.76
CA GLU A 83 14.34 -7.79 10.85
C GLU A 83 14.50 -8.21 12.31
N PHE A 84 14.52 -9.51 12.54
CA PHE A 84 14.94 -10.05 13.83
C PHE A 84 16.44 -10.33 13.83
N TRP A 85 17.15 -9.77 14.80
CA TRP A 85 18.57 -9.95 15.02
C TRP A 85 18.81 -10.75 16.30
N ASP A 86 19.69 -11.74 16.17
CA ASP A 86 20.28 -12.54 17.25
C ASP A 86 21.78 -12.33 17.13
N LEU A 87 22.35 -11.51 18.01
CA LEU A 87 23.72 -11.03 17.87
C LEU A 87 24.72 -12.18 18.00
N GLY A 88 24.40 -13.23 18.75
CA GLY A 88 25.25 -14.42 18.84
C GLY A 88 25.35 -15.21 17.54
N ARG A 89 24.53 -14.90 16.53
CA ARG A 89 24.61 -15.45 15.17
C ARG A 89 25.28 -14.50 14.18
N MET A 90 25.56 -13.27 14.59
CA MET A 90 26.33 -12.29 13.83
C MET A 90 27.81 -12.46 14.14
N LYS A 91 28.67 -12.05 13.21
CA LYS A 91 30.09 -11.88 13.52
C LYS A 91 30.30 -10.56 14.25
N PRO A 92 31.31 -10.45 15.12
CA PRO A 92 31.64 -9.17 15.78
C PRO A 92 31.91 -8.02 14.79
N ASP A 93 32.40 -8.32 13.60
CA ASP A 93 32.73 -7.38 12.53
C ASP A 93 31.63 -7.22 11.45
N ASP A 94 30.40 -7.67 11.73
CA ASP A 94 29.28 -7.53 10.79
C ASP A 94 28.98 -6.05 10.52
N ILE A 95 29.01 -5.65 9.25
CA ILE A 95 28.84 -4.25 8.82
C ILE A 95 27.53 -3.61 9.30
N ARG A 96 26.48 -4.42 9.55
CA ARG A 96 25.18 -3.94 10.06
C ARG A 96 25.28 -3.40 11.48
N LEU A 97 26.28 -3.83 12.24
CA LEU A 97 26.52 -3.39 13.61
C LEU A 97 27.23 -2.03 13.68
N ASN A 98 27.92 -1.62 12.61
CA ASN A 98 28.70 -0.37 12.57
C ASN A 98 27.88 0.90 12.80
N THR A 99 26.55 0.83 12.62
CA THR A 99 25.64 1.96 12.83
C THR A 99 25.15 2.10 14.27
N TYR A 100 25.58 1.21 15.18
CA TYR A 100 25.12 1.15 16.56
C TYR A 100 26.29 1.20 17.54
N ASP A 101 26.10 1.91 18.65
CA ASP A 101 26.95 1.73 19.83
C ASP A 101 26.51 0.44 20.53
N LEU A 102 27.30 -0.62 20.41
CA LEU A 102 26.96 -1.94 20.94
C LEU A 102 26.83 -1.96 22.47
N ARG A 103 27.53 -1.07 23.17
CA ARG A 103 27.48 -0.98 24.62
C ARG A 103 26.18 -0.32 25.07
N THR A 104 25.77 0.75 24.39
CA THR A 104 24.53 1.46 24.73
C THR A 104 23.29 0.71 24.27
N VAL A 105 23.30 0.19 23.05
CA VAL A 105 22.11 -0.35 22.38
C VAL A 105 21.84 -1.80 22.76
N PHE A 106 22.88 -2.60 22.93
CA PHE A 106 22.77 -4.04 23.18
C PHE A 106 23.34 -4.46 24.55
N HIS A 107 23.78 -3.48 25.35
CA HIS A 107 24.41 -3.71 26.66
C HIS A 107 25.59 -4.68 26.62
N LEU A 108 26.32 -4.70 25.50
CA LEU A 108 27.50 -5.54 25.35
C LEU A 108 28.69 -4.91 26.07
N ASP A 109 29.35 -5.70 26.90
CA ASP A 109 30.64 -5.36 27.48
C ASP A 109 31.74 -5.61 26.43
N PRO A 110 32.50 -4.56 26.00
CA PRO A 110 33.53 -4.71 24.98
C PRO A 110 34.68 -5.65 25.41
N ASP A 111 34.87 -5.84 26.71
CA ASP A 111 35.92 -6.71 27.26
C ASP A 111 35.43 -8.17 27.46
N ALA A 112 34.13 -8.42 27.29
CA ALA A 112 33.54 -9.76 27.44
C ALA A 112 33.59 -10.59 26.14
N ALA A 113 33.33 -11.89 26.29
CA ALA A 113 33.14 -12.77 25.14
C ALA A 113 31.89 -12.38 24.35
N TRP A 114 31.93 -12.58 23.02
CA TRP A 114 30.77 -12.38 22.15
C TRP A 114 29.57 -13.23 22.63
N PRO A 115 28.33 -12.68 22.62
CA PRO A 115 27.15 -13.39 23.12
C PRO A 115 26.92 -14.71 22.40
N ARG A 116 26.35 -15.67 23.11
CA ARG A 116 25.88 -16.93 22.51
C ARG A 116 24.56 -16.69 21.76
N PRO A 117 24.24 -17.52 20.75
CA PRO A 117 22.95 -17.45 20.06
C PRO A 117 21.77 -17.45 21.05
N GLY A 118 20.91 -16.44 20.93
CA GLY A 118 19.72 -16.25 21.77
C GLY A 118 19.92 -15.41 23.03
N GLU A 119 21.15 -15.07 23.43
CA GLU A 119 21.40 -14.26 24.63
C GLU A 119 21.06 -12.78 24.42
N VAL A 120 21.38 -12.25 23.24
CA VAL A 120 21.16 -10.84 22.90
C VAL A 120 20.40 -10.76 21.59
N THR A 121 19.14 -10.33 21.67
CA THR A 121 18.23 -10.26 20.53
C THR A 121 17.56 -8.90 20.44
N ALA A 122 17.20 -8.50 19.22
CA ALA A 122 16.43 -7.30 18.98
C ALA A 122 15.61 -7.42 17.71
N PHE A 123 14.48 -6.71 17.67
CA PHE A 123 13.76 -6.44 16.44
C PHE A 123 14.21 -5.07 15.91
N VAL A 124 14.80 -5.03 14.72
CA VAL A 124 15.23 -3.80 14.07
C VAL A 124 14.14 -3.35 13.12
N ALA A 125 13.31 -2.40 13.55
CA ALA A 125 12.17 -1.94 12.77
C ALA A 125 12.56 -0.86 11.77
N THR A 126 12.15 -1.08 10.52
CA THR A 126 12.18 -0.07 9.46
C THR A 126 10.93 0.79 9.45
N SER A 127 9.80 0.29 9.98
CA SER A 127 8.57 1.07 10.16
C SER A 127 7.71 0.49 11.28
N VAL A 128 7.06 1.39 12.01
CA VAL A 128 6.03 1.08 13.01
C VAL A 128 4.80 1.90 12.67
N THR A 129 3.64 1.25 12.56
CA THR A 129 2.36 1.89 12.21
C THR A 129 1.23 1.25 13.02
N GLY A 130 0.15 1.99 13.29
CA GLY A 130 -0.97 1.43 14.05
C GLY A 130 -1.54 0.19 13.37
N ALA A 131 -1.73 -0.89 14.13
CA ALA A 131 -2.29 -2.14 13.63
C ALA A 131 -3.80 -2.00 13.38
N THR A 132 -4.26 -2.53 12.25
CA THR A 132 -5.69 -2.70 11.99
C THR A 132 -6.10 -4.12 12.30
N LEU A 133 -7.13 -4.27 13.14
CA LEU A 133 -7.63 -5.59 13.51
C LEU A 133 -8.39 -6.22 12.31
N PRO A 134 -8.07 -7.47 11.95
CA PRO A 134 -8.76 -8.17 10.87
C PRO A 134 -10.23 -8.44 11.23
N GLN A 135 -11.12 -8.28 10.25
CA GLN A 135 -12.56 -8.54 10.38
C GLN A 135 -12.93 -10.01 10.16
N ALA A 136 -12.15 -10.73 9.35
CA ALA A 136 -12.37 -12.13 9.02
C ALA A 136 -11.10 -12.96 9.23
N PRO A 137 -11.23 -14.27 9.54
CA PRO A 137 -10.09 -15.18 9.59
C PRO A 137 -9.37 -15.25 8.25
N SER A 138 -8.05 -15.16 8.29
CA SER A 138 -7.14 -15.41 7.18
C SER A 138 -5.83 -15.97 7.72
N ILE A 139 -4.98 -16.54 6.86
CA ILE A 139 -3.66 -17.06 7.29
C ILE A 139 -2.86 -15.96 7.99
N ARG A 140 -2.83 -14.75 7.43
CA ARG A 140 -2.14 -13.59 8.02
C ARG A 140 -2.76 -13.16 9.35
N ALA A 141 -4.09 -13.06 9.42
CA ALA A 141 -4.79 -12.69 10.64
C ALA A 141 -4.51 -13.66 11.79
N ILE A 142 -4.52 -14.97 11.52
CA ILE A 142 -4.24 -16.01 12.51
C ILE A 142 -2.81 -15.91 13.05
N VAL A 143 -1.84 -15.69 12.16
CA VAL A 143 -0.43 -15.65 12.55
C VAL A 143 -0.08 -14.37 13.31
N LEU A 144 -0.64 -13.22 12.92
CA LEU A 144 -0.39 -11.92 13.56
C LEU A 144 -1.21 -11.69 14.84
N HIS A 145 -2.40 -12.29 14.95
CA HIS A 145 -3.29 -12.13 16.10
C HIS A 145 -3.75 -13.49 16.66
N PRO A 146 -2.82 -14.37 17.09
CA PRO A 146 -3.14 -15.75 17.42
C PRO A 146 -4.22 -15.89 18.50
N PHE A 147 -4.19 -15.05 19.53
CA PHE A 147 -5.17 -15.04 20.63
C PHE A 147 -6.63 -14.90 20.16
N ARG A 148 -6.87 -14.28 18.99
CA ARG A 148 -8.23 -14.11 18.44
C ARG A 148 -8.76 -15.37 17.79
N TYR A 149 -7.92 -16.36 17.49
CA TYR A 149 -8.28 -17.49 16.65
C TYR A 149 -7.95 -18.85 17.24
N VAL A 150 -7.02 -18.94 18.21
CA VAL A 150 -6.73 -20.19 18.93
C VAL A 150 -8.03 -20.80 19.46
N ASP A 151 -8.17 -22.11 19.29
CA ASP A 151 -9.37 -22.91 19.59
C ASP A 151 -10.63 -22.56 18.80
N GLN A 152 -10.56 -21.57 17.89
CA GLN A 152 -11.67 -21.25 17.01
C GLN A 152 -11.64 -22.10 15.74
N LYS A 153 -12.84 -22.44 15.30
CA LYS A 153 -13.10 -23.10 14.04
C LYS A 153 -13.15 -22.07 12.92
N VAL A 154 -12.20 -22.13 11.99
CA VAL A 154 -12.03 -21.17 10.89
C VAL A 154 -12.03 -21.86 9.54
N THR A 155 -12.35 -21.10 8.51
CA THR A 155 -12.14 -21.49 7.11
C THR A 155 -11.13 -20.52 6.51
N ILE A 156 -10.06 -21.04 5.92
CA ILE A 156 -8.97 -20.23 5.35
C ILE A 156 -8.64 -20.69 3.94
N THR A 157 -8.13 -19.75 3.14
CA THR A 157 -7.68 -20.00 1.78
C THR A 157 -6.19 -19.69 1.65
N GLY A 158 -5.46 -20.56 0.96
CA GLY A 158 -4.03 -20.40 0.70
C GLY A 158 -3.52 -21.28 -0.44
N GLN A 159 -2.33 -20.94 -0.93
CA GLN A 159 -1.60 -21.73 -1.91
C GLN A 159 -0.93 -22.92 -1.24
N PHE A 160 -1.15 -24.11 -1.80
CA PHE A 160 -0.46 -25.32 -1.41
C PHE A 160 1.05 -25.17 -1.60
N SER A 161 1.82 -25.45 -0.56
CA SER A 161 3.30 -25.35 -0.56
C SER A 161 3.98 -26.68 -0.21
N GLY A 162 3.24 -27.79 -0.37
CA GLY A 162 3.70 -29.14 -0.04
C GLY A 162 4.05 -29.29 1.45
N ARG A 163 4.96 -30.21 1.76
CA ARG A 163 5.55 -30.39 3.09
C ARG A 163 6.61 -29.31 3.36
N ASN A 164 6.18 -28.05 3.28
CA ASN A 164 7.04 -26.87 3.44
C ASN A 164 8.20 -26.81 2.41
N LEU A 165 7.92 -27.17 1.14
CA LEU A 165 8.93 -27.24 0.06
C LEU A 165 9.57 -25.88 -0.27
N LEU A 166 8.91 -24.79 0.12
CA LEU A 166 9.36 -23.41 -0.10
C LEU A 166 10.04 -22.80 1.13
N GLY A 167 10.22 -23.58 2.21
CA GLY A 167 10.88 -23.12 3.43
C GLY A 167 10.13 -21.97 4.12
N ASP A 168 8.79 -22.04 4.09
CA ASP A 168 7.91 -20.98 4.54
C ASP A 168 7.83 -20.83 6.05
N LEU A 169 7.88 -21.95 6.75
CA LEU A 169 7.80 -22.05 8.20
C LEU A 169 8.99 -22.84 8.76
N PRO A 170 9.26 -22.77 10.07
CA PRO A 170 10.13 -23.73 10.73
C PRO A 170 9.66 -25.19 10.50
N ALA A 171 10.56 -26.16 10.63
CA ALA A 171 10.27 -27.58 10.46
C ALA A 171 9.51 -28.20 11.65
N ALA A 172 8.40 -27.57 12.03
CA ALA A 172 7.47 -27.92 13.10
C ALA A 172 6.06 -27.48 12.66
N PRO A 173 4.98 -28.21 12.99
CA PRO A 173 4.89 -29.07 14.17
C PRO A 173 5.22 -30.54 13.91
N GLY A 174 5.25 -31.01 12.65
CA GLY A 174 5.62 -32.39 12.30
C GLY A 174 4.74 -33.46 12.97
N LYS A 175 3.43 -33.19 13.07
CA LYS A 175 2.43 -34.02 13.75
C LYS A 175 2.04 -35.24 12.94
N SER A 176 2.05 -35.15 11.62
CA SER A 176 1.67 -36.25 10.73
C SER A 176 2.52 -36.30 9.47
N ARG A 177 2.57 -37.49 8.87
CA ARG A 177 3.20 -37.70 7.55
C ARG A 177 2.48 -36.94 6.43
N TYR A 178 1.27 -36.46 6.69
CA TYR A 178 0.45 -35.72 5.73
C TYR A 178 0.45 -34.21 5.94
N ASP A 179 1.19 -33.70 6.93
CA ASP A 179 1.23 -32.27 7.19
C ASP A 179 1.72 -31.50 5.95
N PHE A 180 1.04 -30.42 5.63
CA PHE A 180 1.39 -29.55 4.52
C PHE A 180 1.22 -28.09 4.90
N VAL A 181 1.83 -27.20 4.12
CA VAL A 181 1.76 -25.75 4.34
C VAL A 181 0.80 -25.12 3.35
N LEU A 182 -0.05 -24.22 3.84
CA LEU A 182 -0.74 -23.24 3.02
C LEU A 182 -0.08 -21.86 3.21
N ARG A 183 0.14 -21.16 2.10
CA ARG A 183 0.73 -19.82 2.07
C ARG A 183 -0.23 -18.82 1.43
N SER A 184 -0.36 -17.64 2.00
CA SER A 184 -1.08 -16.53 1.38
C SER A 184 -0.32 -15.23 1.62
N ALA A 185 0.04 -14.53 0.54
CA ALA A 185 0.92 -13.34 0.56
C ALA A 185 2.20 -13.58 1.38
N ASP A 186 2.39 -12.85 2.49
CA ASP A 186 3.53 -12.93 3.41
C ASP A 186 3.32 -13.90 4.59
N ALA A 187 2.16 -14.56 4.69
CA ALA A 187 1.86 -15.47 5.79
C ALA A 187 1.78 -16.93 5.33
N ALA A 188 2.09 -17.85 6.24
CA ALA A 188 1.95 -19.28 6.03
C ALA A 188 1.45 -19.97 7.30
N ILE A 189 0.76 -21.10 7.13
CA ILE A 189 0.28 -21.92 8.24
C ILE A 189 0.38 -23.41 7.88
N TRP A 190 0.72 -24.23 8.87
CA TRP A 190 0.63 -25.68 8.72
C TRP A 190 -0.82 -26.14 8.79
N VAL A 191 -1.15 -27.12 7.95
CA VAL A 191 -2.40 -27.88 8.00
C VAL A 191 -2.03 -29.30 8.41
N ILE A 192 -2.63 -29.78 9.49
CA ILE A 192 -2.39 -31.12 10.06
C ILE A 192 -3.67 -31.96 9.99
N ASN A 193 -3.52 -33.26 10.23
CA ASN A 193 -4.62 -34.25 10.26
C ASN A 193 -5.45 -34.34 8.97
N MET A 194 -4.90 -33.85 7.85
CA MET A 194 -5.54 -33.88 6.55
C MET A 194 -4.59 -34.42 5.49
N ARG A 195 -5.03 -35.46 4.77
CA ARG A 195 -4.37 -35.86 3.51
C ARG A 195 -4.82 -34.91 2.41
N PRO A 196 -3.93 -34.37 1.56
CA PRO A 196 -4.30 -33.40 0.53
C PRO A 196 -4.99 -34.08 -0.68
N ARG A 197 -6.08 -34.81 -0.40
CA ARG A 197 -6.94 -35.46 -1.38
C ARG A 197 -8.25 -34.71 -1.45
N LEU A 198 -8.68 -34.38 -2.66
CA LEU A 198 -9.86 -33.56 -2.94
C LEU A 198 -10.47 -33.94 -4.29
N LYS A 199 -11.67 -33.45 -4.55
CA LYS A 199 -12.34 -33.59 -5.84
C LYS A 199 -11.94 -32.44 -6.77
N ASP A 200 -11.66 -32.74 -8.03
CA ASP A 200 -11.54 -31.71 -9.07
C ASP A 200 -12.92 -31.19 -9.51
N THR A 201 -12.93 -30.26 -10.47
CA THR A 201 -14.16 -29.67 -11.03
C THR A 201 -15.07 -30.69 -11.73
N SER A 202 -14.54 -31.86 -12.09
CA SER A 202 -15.27 -32.96 -12.72
C SER A 202 -15.69 -34.04 -11.71
N GLY A 203 -15.42 -33.85 -10.41
CA GLY A 203 -15.75 -34.81 -9.36
C GLY A 203 -14.78 -36.00 -9.26
N LYS A 204 -13.63 -35.97 -9.95
CA LYS A 204 -12.59 -37.00 -9.86
C LYS A 204 -11.71 -36.76 -8.64
N ASP A 205 -11.31 -37.84 -7.97
CA ASP A 205 -10.32 -37.76 -6.89
C ASP A 205 -8.96 -37.37 -7.44
N ILE A 206 -8.38 -36.34 -6.82
CA ILE A 206 -6.98 -35.97 -7.00
C ILE A 206 -6.30 -35.97 -5.64
N GLU A 207 -5.00 -36.24 -5.64
CA GLU A 207 -4.15 -36.12 -4.46
C GLU A 207 -2.94 -35.29 -4.82
N LEU A 208 -2.69 -34.22 -4.06
CA LEU A 208 -1.53 -33.37 -4.27
C LEU A 208 -0.30 -34.00 -3.64
N GLY A 209 0.81 -34.05 -4.39
CA GLY A 209 2.06 -34.58 -3.89
C GLY A 209 2.69 -33.65 -2.86
N LEU A 210 2.87 -34.14 -1.63
CA LEU A 210 3.54 -33.38 -0.54
C LEU A 210 4.96 -32.95 -0.90
N ASP A 211 5.65 -33.76 -1.69
CA ASP A 211 7.04 -33.55 -2.12
C ASP A 211 7.14 -33.15 -3.61
N ALA A 212 6.00 -32.91 -4.26
CA ALA A 212 5.92 -32.60 -5.68
C ALA A 212 5.81 -31.09 -5.91
N ARG A 213 6.90 -30.45 -6.33
CA ARG A 213 6.92 -29.00 -6.64
C ARG A 213 5.87 -28.58 -7.67
N ILE A 214 5.52 -29.46 -8.62
CA ILE A 214 4.51 -29.20 -9.65
C ILE A 214 3.10 -28.93 -9.09
N ASP A 215 2.81 -29.42 -7.88
CA ASP A 215 1.51 -29.21 -7.24
C ASP A 215 1.46 -27.96 -6.35
N THR A 216 2.60 -27.29 -6.15
CA THR A 216 2.64 -26.04 -5.39
C THR A 216 1.91 -24.91 -6.13
N GLY A 217 1.48 -23.88 -5.39
CA GLY A 217 0.80 -22.71 -5.96
C GLY A 217 -0.70 -22.90 -6.24
N ARG A 218 -1.22 -24.13 -6.15
CA ARG A 218 -2.66 -24.41 -6.24
C ARG A 218 -3.39 -23.80 -5.06
N TRP A 219 -4.44 -23.03 -5.33
CA TRP A 219 -5.26 -22.40 -4.30
C TRP A 219 -6.25 -23.39 -3.70
N LEU A 220 -6.22 -23.52 -2.38
CA LEU A 220 -7.04 -24.43 -1.60
C LEU A 220 -7.78 -23.66 -0.52
N GLU A 221 -9.02 -24.06 -0.25
CA GLU A 221 -9.76 -23.69 0.95
C GLU A 221 -9.82 -24.91 1.89
N VAL A 222 -9.62 -24.68 3.17
CA VAL A 222 -9.68 -25.71 4.21
C VAL A 222 -10.36 -25.15 5.46
N ARG A 223 -11.11 -26.02 6.17
CA ARG A 223 -11.73 -25.71 7.44
C ARG A 223 -11.07 -26.52 8.56
N GLY A 224 -10.92 -25.92 9.73
CA GLY A 224 -10.38 -26.61 10.89
C GLY A 224 -10.35 -25.74 12.13
N THR A 225 -9.79 -26.28 13.21
CA THR A 225 -9.59 -25.55 14.47
C THR A 225 -8.16 -25.06 14.53
N VAL A 226 -7.95 -23.77 14.84
CA VAL A 226 -6.59 -23.25 15.04
C VAL A 226 -6.04 -23.78 16.35
N GLN A 227 -4.82 -24.28 16.27
CA GLN A 227 -4.05 -24.82 17.38
C GLN A 227 -2.72 -24.07 17.48
N HIS A 228 -2.13 -24.10 18.67
CA HIS A 228 -0.89 -23.40 18.93
C HIS A 228 0.03 -24.21 19.85
N ALA A 229 1.34 -24.17 19.56
CA ALA A 229 2.38 -24.45 20.57
C ALA A 229 3.73 -23.92 20.10
N ARG A 230 4.59 -23.59 21.07
CA ARG A 230 5.95 -23.10 20.83
C ARG A 230 5.97 -21.91 19.86
N GLY A 231 5.03 -20.98 20.00
CA GLY A 231 4.97 -19.81 19.12
C GLY A 231 4.27 -20.02 17.76
N LEU A 232 4.17 -21.25 17.27
CA LEU A 232 3.57 -21.52 15.94
C LEU A 232 2.08 -21.84 16.02
N GLN A 233 1.35 -21.38 15.01
CA GLN A 233 -0.04 -21.75 14.78
C GLN A 233 -0.13 -22.79 13.66
N TRP A 234 -1.05 -23.72 13.81
CA TRP A 234 -1.43 -24.65 12.74
C TRP A 234 -2.94 -24.90 12.76
N LEU A 235 -3.47 -25.34 11.62
CA LEU A 235 -4.87 -25.71 11.48
C LEU A 235 -5.01 -27.22 11.64
N ASP A 236 -5.71 -27.65 12.68
CA ASP A 236 -6.21 -29.02 12.79
C ASP A 236 -7.44 -29.17 11.89
N ALA A 237 -7.24 -29.72 10.70
CA ALA A 237 -8.24 -29.67 9.64
C ALA A 237 -9.34 -30.71 9.79
N ASP A 238 -10.58 -30.28 9.55
CA ASP A 238 -11.73 -31.16 9.50
C ASP A 238 -11.64 -32.08 8.29
N ALA A 239 -11.73 -33.39 8.49
CA ALA A 239 -11.75 -34.37 7.40
C ALA A 239 -12.80 -34.00 6.32
N GLY A 240 -12.37 -34.02 5.05
CA GLY A 240 -13.22 -33.72 3.90
C GLY A 240 -13.52 -32.23 3.65
N SER A 241 -12.98 -31.30 4.44
CA SER A 241 -13.18 -29.85 4.21
C SER A 241 -12.32 -29.25 3.10
N LEU A 242 -11.29 -29.97 2.65
CA LEU A 242 -10.34 -29.48 1.65
C LEU A 242 -10.98 -29.43 0.26
N LYS A 243 -10.91 -28.27 -0.39
CA LYS A 243 -11.39 -28.07 -1.77
C LYS A 243 -10.54 -27.06 -2.52
N PHE A 244 -10.64 -27.08 -3.85
CA PHE A 244 -10.07 -26.03 -4.68
C PHE A 244 -10.74 -24.69 -4.41
N SER A 245 -9.94 -23.63 -4.43
CA SER A 245 -10.40 -22.27 -4.28
C SER A 245 -9.75 -21.37 -5.33
N LYS A 246 -10.21 -20.13 -5.40
CA LYS A 246 -9.56 -19.04 -6.13
C LYS A 246 -8.62 -18.31 -5.15
N PRO A 247 -7.64 -17.54 -5.66
CA PRO A 247 -7.01 -16.54 -4.81
C PRO A 247 -8.07 -15.76 -4.05
N PRO A 248 -7.89 -15.46 -2.76
CA PRO A 248 -8.70 -14.46 -2.09
C PRO A 248 -8.69 -13.25 -3.01
N THR A 249 -9.88 -12.79 -3.41
CA THR A 249 -9.98 -11.40 -3.84
C THR A 249 -9.42 -10.65 -2.65
N GLU A 250 -8.29 -9.95 -2.82
CA GLU A 250 -8.00 -8.86 -1.91
C GLU A 250 -9.26 -8.02 -1.98
N THR A 251 -10.14 -8.16 -0.99
CA THR A 251 -10.76 -6.98 -0.46
C THR A 251 -9.58 -6.11 -0.07
N VAL A 252 -9.07 -5.34 -1.04
CA VAL A 252 -9.20 -3.91 -0.91
C VAL A 252 -10.60 -3.76 -0.35
N THR A 253 -10.68 -3.73 0.98
CA THR A 253 -11.73 -2.98 1.61
C THR A 253 -11.68 -1.73 0.77
N GLU A 254 -12.69 -1.51 -0.08
CA GLU A 254 -13.19 -0.17 -0.23
C GLU A 254 -13.28 0.25 1.23
N GLU A 255 -12.22 0.92 1.70
CA GLU A 255 -12.38 1.87 2.77
C GLU A 255 -13.67 2.54 2.35
N GLU A 256 -14.74 2.40 3.14
CA GLU A 256 -15.65 3.53 3.21
C GLU A 256 -14.69 4.70 3.33
N PRO A 257 -14.57 5.53 2.28
CA PRO A 257 -13.42 6.39 2.13
C PRO A 257 -13.33 7.11 3.45
N VAL A 258 -12.22 6.92 4.17
CA VAL A 258 -11.97 7.65 5.41
C VAL A 258 -12.38 9.05 5.06
N ARG A 259 -13.46 9.56 5.68
CA ARG A 259 -13.82 10.95 5.50
C ARG A 259 -12.72 11.68 6.23
N VAL A 260 -11.59 11.88 5.53
CA VAL A 260 -10.62 12.89 5.84
C VAL A 260 -11.51 14.11 6.05
N PRO A 261 -11.52 14.72 7.24
CA PRO A 261 -12.32 15.93 7.45
C PRO A 261 -12.00 16.83 6.26
N ALA A 262 -13.05 17.14 5.50
CA ALA A 262 -12.86 17.71 4.18
C ALA A 262 -11.91 18.90 4.30
N GLY A 263 -10.86 18.90 3.49
CA GLY A 263 -9.99 20.06 3.41
C GLY A 263 -10.82 21.31 3.11
N PRO A 264 -10.33 22.52 3.41
CA PRO A 264 -11.04 23.73 3.04
C PRO A 264 -11.41 23.68 1.54
N PRO A 265 -12.59 24.18 1.15
CA PRO A 265 -13.00 24.20 -0.26
C PRO A 265 -11.92 24.82 -1.16
N PRO A 266 -11.79 24.37 -2.41
CA PRO A 266 -10.92 25.04 -3.36
C PRO A 266 -11.37 26.50 -3.54
N GLU A 267 -10.39 27.40 -3.65
CA GLU A 267 -10.61 28.84 -3.85
C GLU A 267 -9.75 29.33 -5.01
N VAL A 268 -10.23 30.33 -5.75
CA VAL A 268 -9.40 31.06 -6.72
C VAL A 268 -8.46 31.97 -5.93
N ILE A 269 -7.15 31.76 -6.10
CA ILE A 269 -6.11 32.54 -5.41
C ILE A 269 -5.42 33.55 -6.32
N PHE A 270 -5.52 33.36 -7.64
CA PHE A 270 -4.90 34.23 -8.62
C PHE A 270 -5.62 34.13 -9.96
N SER A 271 -5.67 35.25 -10.69
CA SER A 271 -6.06 35.28 -12.10
C SER A 271 -5.17 36.25 -12.88
N ALA A 272 -4.94 35.93 -14.14
CA ALA A 272 -4.33 36.81 -15.14
C ALA A 272 -5.15 36.70 -16.43
N PRO A 273 -5.76 37.78 -16.96
CA PRO A 273 -5.83 39.13 -16.38
C PRO A 273 -6.40 39.17 -14.96
N THR A 274 -6.09 40.22 -14.21
CA THR A 274 -6.68 40.46 -12.89
C THR A 274 -8.09 41.05 -13.02
N ASP A 275 -8.86 40.98 -11.94
CA ASP A 275 -10.20 41.57 -11.91
C ASP A 275 -10.13 43.09 -12.11
N ASP A 276 -11.08 43.61 -12.88
CA ASP A 276 -11.16 44.99 -13.36
C ASP A 276 -9.93 45.49 -14.15
N GLU A 277 -9.06 44.58 -14.63
CA GLU A 277 -7.95 44.96 -15.49
C GLU A 277 -8.47 45.59 -16.79
N SER A 278 -7.78 46.61 -17.28
CA SER A 278 -8.16 47.36 -18.49
C SER A 278 -7.06 47.29 -19.53
N ASP A 279 -7.43 47.58 -20.78
CA ASP A 279 -6.53 47.54 -21.94
C ASP A 279 -5.89 46.16 -22.16
N VAL A 280 -6.61 45.09 -21.81
CA VAL A 280 -6.16 43.72 -22.00
C VAL A 280 -6.11 43.39 -23.50
N SER A 281 -5.02 42.77 -23.94
CA SER A 281 -4.83 42.41 -25.35
C SER A 281 -5.91 41.47 -25.88
N LEU A 282 -6.26 41.64 -27.16
CA LEU A 282 -7.28 40.83 -27.85
C LEU A 282 -6.88 39.35 -28.01
N ASN A 283 -5.59 39.05 -27.92
CA ASN A 283 -5.05 37.69 -27.99
C ASN A 283 -4.63 37.14 -26.60
N THR A 284 -5.16 37.74 -25.53
CA THR A 284 -4.85 37.32 -24.16
C THR A 284 -5.22 35.85 -23.91
N THR A 285 -4.52 35.23 -22.97
CA THR A 285 -4.86 33.92 -22.40
C THR A 285 -5.28 34.16 -20.96
N VAL A 286 -6.42 33.58 -20.55
CA VAL A 286 -6.86 33.69 -19.15
C VAL A 286 -6.25 32.54 -18.36
N ARG A 287 -5.55 32.84 -17.27
CA ARG A 287 -4.99 31.86 -16.33
C ARG A 287 -5.64 32.06 -14.97
N ILE A 288 -6.21 31.00 -14.42
CA ILE A 288 -6.86 31.03 -13.10
C ILE A 288 -6.19 29.96 -12.23
N GLN A 289 -5.63 30.36 -11.10
CA GLN A 289 -4.95 29.47 -10.16
C GLN A 289 -5.83 29.20 -8.93
N PHE A 290 -5.80 27.94 -8.48
CA PHE A 290 -6.59 27.46 -7.36
C PHE A 290 -5.72 27.09 -6.15
N SER A 291 -6.27 27.25 -4.95
CA SER A 291 -5.63 26.84 -3.70
C SER A 291 -5.42 25.32 -3.61
N ARG A 292 -6.26 24.53 -4.29
CA ARG A 292 -6.29 23.07 -4.26
C ARG A 292 -6.53 22.47 -5.65
N ASP A 293 -6.34 21.17 -5.76
CA ASP A 293 -6.56 20.42 -6.99
C ASP A 293 -8.06 20.24 -7.30
N LEU A 294 -8.44 20.40 -8.57
CA LEU A 294 -9.80 20.27 -9.07
C LEU A 294 -10.00 18.93 -9.79
N ASP A 295 -11.21 18.39 -9.73
CA ASP A 295 -11.61 17.30 -10.61
C ASP A 295 -11.87 17.87 -12.01
N GLN A 296 -10.93 17.61 -12.92
CA GLN A 296 -10.96 18.07 -14.30
C GLN A 296 -12.25 17.68 -15.04
N LYS A 297 -12.89 16.56 -14.68
CA LYS A 297 -14.14 16.11 -15.32
C LYS A 297 -15.30 17.07 -15.06
N THR A 298 -15.25 17.80 -13.94
CA THR A 298 -16.29 18.75 -13.53
C THR A 298 -16.12 20.13 -14.16
N LEU A 299 -15.00 20.41 -14.83
CA LEU A 299 -14.75 21.73 -15.43
C LEU A 299 -15.54 21.96 -16.72
N LYS A 300 -15.80 20.89 -17.47
CA LYS A 300 -16.58 20.98 -18.70
C LYS A 300 -17.99 21.49 -18.38
N ASP A 301 -18.50 22.40 -19.19
CA ASP A 301 -19.82 23.04 -19.08
C ASP A 301 -19.99 24.02 -17.90
N HIS A 302 -18.98 24.16 -17.03
CA HIS A 302 -18.99 25.07 -15.86
C HIS A 302 -18.04 26.28 -15.98
N ILE A 303 -17.40 26.47 -17.12
CA ILE A 303 -16.59 27.64 -17.44
C ILE A 303 -17.31 28.42 -18.54
N ARG A 304 -17.67 29.69 -18.29
CA ARG A 304 -18.47 30.50 -19.21
C ARG A 304 -17.84 31.87 -19.46
N PRO A 305 -16.94 31.98 -20.45
CA PRO A 305 -16.50 33.27 -20.95
C PRO A 305 -17.60 33.90 -21.81
N HIS A 306 -17.91 35.18 -21.61
CA HIS A 306 -18.91 35.92 -22.36
C HIS A 306 -18.65 37.44 -22.30
N TYR A 307 -19.11 38.19 -23.29
CA TYR A 307 -19.08 39.65 -23.22
C TYR A 307 -20.23 40.19 -22.36
N LEU A 308 -20.01 41.36 -21.76
CA LEU A 308 -21.05 42.08 -21.04
C LEU A 308 -22.19 42.49 -22.01
N GLN A 309 -23.35 41.85 -21.85
CA GLN A 309 -24.51 42.05 -22.74
C GLN A 309 -24.96 43.52 -22.85
N ALA A 310 -24.85 44.30 -21.77
CA ALA A 310 -25.24 45.71 -21.75
C ALA A 310 -24.50 46.53 -22.82
N GLN A 311 -23.24 46.21 -23.13
CA GLN A 311 -22.46 46.92 -24.14
C GLN A 311 -22.92 46.63 -25.57
N SER A 312 -23.47 45.45 -25.83
CA SER A 312 -24.07 45.14 -27.14
C SER A 312 -25.35 45.96 -27.35
N VAL A 313 -26.15 46.11 -26.29
CA VAL A 313 -27.38 46.94 -26.30
C VAL A 313 -27.05 48.41 -26.53
N GLU A 314 -26.06 48.95 -25.82
CA GLU A 314 -25.59 50.34 -25.99
C GLU A 314 -25.07 50.63 -27.40
N ARG A 315 -24.48 49.62 -28.06
CA ARG A 315 -23.98 49.69 -29.44
C ARG A 315 -25.08 49.47 -30.50
N GLY A 316 -26.31 49.18 -30.09
CA GLY A 316 -27.41 48.89 -31.01
C GLY A 316 -27.26 47.58 -31.77
N GLU A 317 -26.49 46.63 -31.23
CA GLU A 317 -26.26 45.33 -31.85
C GLU A 317 -27.41 44.36 -31.50
N PRO A 318 -27.88 43.54 -32.46
CA PRO A 318 -29.00 42.64 -32.24
C PRO A 318 -28.65 41.48 -31.28
N ASP A 319 -27.39 41.02 -31.29
CA ASP A 319 -26.91 39.90 -30.48
C ASP A 319 -25.55 40.22 -29.85
N THR A 320 -25.28 39.63 -28.69
CA THR A 320 -23.93 39.69 -28.09
C THR A 320 -23.04 38.67 -28.78
N PRO A 321 -21.83 39.05 -29.25
CA PRO A 321 -20.91 38.12 -29.90
C PRO A 321 -20.60 36.90 -29.02
N ALA A 322 -20.49 35.73 -29.65
CA ALA A 322 -20.10 34.51 -28.95
C ALA A 322 -18.58 34.50 -28.66
N VAL A 323 -18.20 33.97 -27.50
CA VAL A 323 -16.80 33.77 -27.12
C VAL A 323 -16.47 32.29 -27.27
N GLU A 324 -15.78 31.94 -28.35
CA GLU A 324 -15.31 30.58 -28.58
C GLU A 324 -13.96 30.37 -27.89
N PHE A 325 -13.84 29.28 -27.13
CA PHE A 325 -12.66 29.01 -26.33
C PHE A 325 -12.38 27.52 -26.19
N THR A 326 -11.14 27.22 -25.80
CA THR A 326 -10.70 25.94 -25.29
C THR A 326 -10.07 26.15 -23.92
N PHE A 327 -10.05 25.13 -23.09
CA PHE A 327 -9.37 25.19 -21.80
C PHE A 327 -8.52 23.96 -21.56
N GLN A 328 -7.46 24.14 -20.78
CA GLN A 328 -6.65 23.06 -20.24
C GLN A 328 -6.50 23.27 -18.73
N TYR A 329 -6.69 22.21 -17.97
CA TYR A 329 -6.31 22.17 -16.56
C TYR A 329 -4.92 21.58 -16.42
N ILE A 330 -4.06 22.25 -15.64
CA ILE A 330 -2.68 21.85 -15.36
C ILE A 330 -2.59 21.51 -13.86
N PRO A 331 -2.72 20.22 -13.49
CA PRO A 331 -2.75 19.81 -12.08
C PRO A 331 -1.49 20.22 -11.31
N ALA A 332 -0.31 20.10 -11.94
CA ALA A 332 0.98 20.40 -11.29
C ALA A 332 1.08 21.82 -10.72
N THR A 333 0.36 22.78 -11.30
CA THR A 333 0.34 24.18 -10.87
C THR A 333 -1.03 24.65 -10.40
N ARG A 334 -2.05 23.77 -10.44
CA ARG A 334 -3.47 24.10 -10.14
C ARG A 334 -3.98 25.27 -10.97
N VAL A 335 -3.70 25.27 -12.26
CA VAL A 335 -4.08 26.37 -13.17
C VAL A 335 -5.05 25.87 -14.24
N ILE A 336 -6.13 26.61 -14.47
CA ILE A 336 -6.89 26.54 -15.72
C ILE A 336 -6.33 27.60 -16.65
N GLU A 337 -5.97 27.20 -17.86
CA GLU A 337 -5.58 28.07 -18.96
C GLU A 337 -6.68 28.07 -20.02
N LEU A 338 -7.30 29.23 -20.29
CA LEU A 338 -8.31 29.43 -21.31
C LEU A 338 -7.70 30.14 -22.51
N LYS A 339 -7.87 29.55 -23.69
CA LYS A 339 -7.43 30.09 -24.97
C LYS A 339 -8.63 30.34 -25.86
N PHE A 340 -8.75 31.55 -26.37
CA PHE A 340 -9.81 31.92 -27.31
C PHE A 340 -9.41 31.48 -28.71
N THR A 341 -10.35 30.89 -29.44
CA THR A 341 -10.09 30.36 -30.79
C THR A 341 -10.07 31.46 -31.85
N LYS A 342 -10.65 32.61 -31.54
CA LYS A 342 -10.65 33.84 -32.34
C LYS A 342 -10.20 35.00 -31.47
N PRO A 343 -9.58 36.05 -32.05
CA PRO A 343 -9.29 37.28 -31.32
C PRO A 343 -10.55 37.84 -30.66
N LEU A 344 -10.40 38.35 -29.44
CA LEU A 344 -11.49 38.96 -28.70
C LEU A 344 -11.89 40.32 -29.28
N GLU A 345 -13.11 40.75 -29.00
CA GLU A 345 -13.69 42.00 -29.50
C GLU A 345 -13.14 43.19 -28.74
N ARG A 346 -12.55 44.14 -29.47
CA ARG A 346 -12.00 45.38 -28.92
C ARG A 346 -13.02 46.20 -28.13
N PHE A 347 -12.54 46.87 -27.08
CA PHE A 347 -13.32 47.80 -26.26
C PHE A 347 -14.61 47.19 -25.68
N ARG A 348 -14.56 45.88 -25.38
CA ARG A 348 -15.61 45.18 -24.64
C ARG A 348 -15.10 44.71 -23.29
N THR A 349 -16.02 44.55 -22.37
CA THR A 349 -15.80 43.88 -21.10
C THR A 349 -16.06 42.39 -21.29
N LEU A 350 -15.06 41.57 -21.00
CA LEU A 350 -15.18 40.12 -20.93
C LEU A 350 -15.42 39.71 -19.48
N LYS A 351 -16.34 38.77 -19.30
CA LYS A 351 -16.55 38.05 -18.05
C LYS A 351 -16.21 36.59 -18.23
N VAL A 352 -15.53 36.01 -17.24
CA VAL A 352 -15.31 34.56 -17.16
C VAL A 352 -15.96 34.05 -15.88
N ASP A 353 -17.08 33.36 -16.02
CA ASP A 353 -17.75 32.74 -14.88
C ASP A 353 -17.28 31.31 -14.68
N LEU A 354 -16.90 31.01 -13.45
CA LEU A 354 -16.84 29.67 -12.89
C LEU A 354 -18.14 29.46 -12.13
N ILE A 355 -19.06 28.67 -12.69
CA ILE A 355 -20.39 28.48 -12.12
C ILE A 355 -20.43 27.26 -11.17
N GLU A 356 -21.54 27.12 -10.44
CA GLU A 356 -21.77 25.98 -9.54
C GLU A 356 -21.62 24.64 -10.27
N GLY A 357 -20.98 23.65 -9.61
CA GLY A 357 -20.78 22.29 -10.15
C GLY A 357 -19.32 21.88 -10.31
N ILE A 358 -18.37 22.83 -10.17
CA ILE A 358 -16.93 22.53 -10.14
C ILE A 358 -16.54 21.97 -8.78
N LEU A 359 -15.86 20.82 -8.77
CA LEU A 359 -15.45 20.11 -7.56
C LEU A 359 -13.93 20.01 -7.44
N GLY A 360 -13.44 19.99 -6.20
CA GLY A 360 -12.11 19.51 -5.84
C GLY A 360 -11.98 18.01 -6.04
N THR A 361 -10.75 17.49 -6.09
CA THR A 361 -10.50 16.03 -6.15
C THR A 361 -11.02 15.27 -4.92
N ASP A 362 -11.27 15.99 -3.82
CA ASP A 362 -11.87 15.51 -2.58
C ASP A 362 -13.41 15.71 -2.51
N GLY A 363 -14.03 16.14 -3.61
CA GLY A 363 -15.47 16.35 -3.73
C GLY A 363 -15.99 17.66 -3.13
N GLN A 364 -15.12 18.54 -2.60
CA GLN A 364 -15.55 19.83 -2.10
C GLN A 364 -15.89 20.82 -3.24
N PRO A 365 -17.00 21.57 -3.14
CA PRO A 365 -17.40 22.48 -4.20
C PRO A 365 -16.54 23.75 -4.23
N LEU A 366 -16.14 24.18 -5.42
CA LEU A 366 -15.63 25.53 -5.66
C LEU A 366 -16.81 26.51 -5.60
N LYS A 367 -16.67 27.59 -4.82
CA LYS A 367 -17.68 28.67 -4.83
C LYS A 367 -17.72 29.33 -6.21
N PRO A 368 -18.91 29.66 -6.75
CA PRO A 368 -19.00 30.41 -7.98
C PRO A 368 -18.17 31.69 -7.91
N TRP A 369 -17.47 31.98 -8.99
CA TRP A 369 -16.53 33.08 -9.06
C TRP A 369 -16.54 33.68 -10.47
N THR A 370 -16.43 34.99 -10.56
CA THR A 370 -16.46 35.73 -11.83
C THR A 370 -15.20 36.57 -11.92
N LEU A 371 -14.51 36.48 -13.05
CA LEU A 371 -13.49 37.44 -13.47
C LEU A 371 -14.11 38.45 -14.41
N THR A 372 -13.85 39.73 -14.23
CA THR A 372 -14.25 40.79 -15.16
C THR A 372 -13.01 41.57 -15.60
N PHE A 373 -12.86 41.83 -16.90
CA PHE A 373 -11.81 42.72 -17.41
C PHE A 373 -12.21 43.39 -18.72
N ALA A 374 -11.58 44.52 -19.05
CA ALA A 374 -11.85 45.30 -20.26
C ALA A 374 -10.75 45.12 -21.31
N LEU A 375 -11.18 44.84 -22.54
CA LEU A 375 -10.31 44.63 -23.70
C LEU A 375 -9.89 45.96 -24.33
N GLY A 376 -8.61 46.01 -24.70
CA GLY A 376 -7.97 47.15 -25.34
C GLY A 376 -8.24 47.26 -26.83
N GLY A 377 -7.36 48.01 -27.50
CA GLY A 377 -7.42 48.24 -28.95
C GLY A 377 -6.51 47.34 -29.80
N SER A 378 -5.58 46.58 -29.19
CA SER A 378 -4.53 45.83 -29.89
C SER A 378 -4.22 44.44 -29.33
#